data_AF-A0A5C8TKW4-F1
#
_entry.id   AF-A0A5C8TKW4-F1
#
_cell.length_a   1.000
_cell.length_b   1.000
_cell.length_c   1.000
_cell.angle_alpha   90.00
_cell.angle_beta   90.00
_cell.angle_gamma   90.00
#
_symmetry.space_group_name_H-M   'P 1'
#
loop_
_entity.id
_entity.type
_entity.pdbx_description
1 polymer ?
#
loop_
_entity_poly.entity_id
_entity_poly.type
_entity_poly.pdbx_seq_one_letter_code
_entity_poly.pdbx_strand_id
1 'polypeptide(L)' 'MPQTLTGWILLAAIMASAMGSVITTTKLILVLRGRVALDRRDIHAAYAFGVLLALSTLLFLFVEGR' A
#
# COMPACT_ATOMS: atom_id res chain seq x y z
N MET A 1 17.61 -10.48 -1.10
CA MET A 1 17.76 -9.29 -0.23
C MET A 1 18.27 -8.15 -1.10
N PRO A 2 17.77 -6.92 -0.91
CA PRO A 2 18.12 -5.79 -1.75
C PRO A 2 19.63 -5.54 -1.79
N GLN A 3 20.19 -5.48 -2.99
CA GLN A 3 21.62 -5.23 -3.18
C GLN A 3 21.92 -3.74 -3.42
N THR A 4 20.92 -2.94 -3.77
CA THR A 4 21.06 -1.50 -4.07
C THR A 4 20.35 -0.64 -3.03
N LEU A 5 20.85 0.58 -2.82
CA LEU A 5 20.22 1.57 -1.94
C LEU A 5 18.79 1.89 -2.42
N THR A 6 18.57 1.93 -3.74
CA THR A 6 17.25 2.07 -4.35
C THR A 6 16.31 0.90 -4.01
N GLY A 7 16.80 -0.34 -4.01
CA GLY A 7 16.03 -1.51 -3.59
C GLY A 7 15.55 -1.41 -2.14
N TRP A 8 16.40 -0.94 -1.22
CA TRP A 8 16.00 -0.69 0.18
C TRP A 8 14.92 0.38 0.33
N ILE A 9 15.01 1.49 -0.42
CA ILE A 9 13.97 2.53 -0.42
C ILE A 9 12.65 1.96 -0.93
N LEU A 10 12.69 1.20 -2.02
CA LEU A 10 11.50 0.59 -2.61
C LEU A 10 10.88 -0.46 -1.67
N LEU A 11 11.70 -1.26 -0.99
CA LEU A 11 11.23 -2.19 0.04
C LEU A 11 10.49 -1.45 1.17
N ALA A 12 11.08 -0.36 1.68
CA ALA A 12 10.44 0.46 2.71
C ALA A 12 9.12 1.07 2.22
N ALA A 13 9.08 1.53 0.97
CA ALA A 13 7.87 2.05 0.34
C ALA A 13 6.77 0.99 0.20
N ILE A 14 7.14 -0.25 -0.17
CA ILE A 14 6.21 -1.40 -0.20
C ILE A 14 5.66 -1.65 1.20
N MET A 15 6.51 -1.73 2.23
CA MET A 15 6.05 -2.00 3.61
C MET A 15 5.11 -0.91 4.14
N ALA A 16 5.45 0.36 3.93
CA ALA A 16 4.62 1.49 4.34
C ALA A 16 3.27 1.50 3.60
N SER A 17 3.29 1.26 2.29
CA SER A 17 2.08 1.21 1.46
C SER A 17 1.19 0.01 1.82
N ALA A 18 1.80 -1.14 2.09
CA ALA A 18 1.08 -2.35 2.51
C ALA A 18 0.36 -2.10 3.84
N MET A 19 1.03 -1.47 4.81
CA MET A 19 0.42 -1.17 6.10
C MET A 19 -0.73 -0.17 5.97
N GLY A 20 -0.57 0.90 5.18
CA GLY A 20 -1.65 1.85 4.89
C GLY A 20 -2.83 1.19 4.17
N SER A 21 -2.56 0.29 3.23
CA SER A 21 -3.58 -0.48 2.51
C SER A 21 -4.35 -1.41 3.44
N VAL A 22 -3.67 -2.14 4.34
CA VAL A 22 -4.34 -3.02 5.31
C VAL A 22 -5.27 -2.22 6.24
N ILE A 23 -4.82 -1.07 6.76
CA ILE A 23 -5.63 -0.24 7.67
C ILE A 23 -6.90 0.25 6.96
N THR A 24 -6.74 0.81 5.76
CA THR A 24 -7.85 1.37 4.99
C THR A 24 -8.82 0.29 4.49
N THR A 25 -8.30 -0.86 4.05
CA THR A 25 -9.12 -2.02 3.64
C THR A 25 -9.89 -2.59 4.83
N THR A 26 -9.27 -2.70 6.00
CA THR A 26 -9.92 -3.18 7.23
C THR A 26 -11.06 -2.25 7.63
N LYS A 27 -10.85 -0.93 7.57
CA LYS A 27 -11.92 0.04 7.80
C LYS A 27 -13.05 -0.12 6.79
N LEU A 28 -12.76 -0.26 5.49
CA LEU A 28 -13.78 -0.48 4.47
C LEU A 28 -14.61 -1.74 4.74
N ILE A 29 -13.96 -2.83 5.19
CA ILE A 29 -14.65 -4.08 5.57
C ILE A 29 -15.58 -3.85 6.77
N LEU A 30 -15.14 -3.07 7.77
CA LEU A 30 -15.98 -2.73 8.93
C LEU A 30 -17.18 -1.86 8.52
N VAL A 31 -16.99 -0.94 7.57
CA VAL A 31 -18.06 -0.14 6.99
C VAL A 31 -19.06 -1.03 6.25
N LEU A 32 -18.60 -1.98 5.42
CA LEU A 32 -19.44 -2.96 4.73
C LEU A 32 -20.29 -3.81 5.71
N ARG A 33 -19.75 -4.07 6.91
CA ARG A 33 -20.47 -4.78 7.99
C ARG A 33 -21.40 -3.87 8.80
N GLY A 34 -21.55 -2.58 8.43
CA GLY A 34 -22.36 -1.60 9.15
C GLY A 34 -21.84 -1.25 10.54
N ARG A 35 -20.57 -1.56 10.84
CA ARG A 35 -19.96 -1.33 12.16
C ARG A 35 -19.39 0.08 12.32
N VAL A 36 -19.11 0.78 11.22
CA VAL A 36 -18.47 2.10 11.18
C VAL A 36 -19.09 2.93 10.05
N ALA A 37 -19.19 4.26 10.22
CA ALA A 37 -19.65 5.17 9.17
C ALA A 37 -18.62 5.29 8.04
N LEU A 38 -19.08 5.38 6.79
CA LEU A 38 -18.23 5.54 5.61
C LEU A 38 -17.68 6.97 5.53
N ASP A 39 -16.37 7.14 5.59
CA ASP A 39 -15.70 8.39 5.22
C ASP A 39 -15.16 8.29 3.79
N ARG A 40 -15.44 9.29 2.96
CA ARG A 40 -14.88 9.39 1.59
C ARG A 40 -13.35 9.46 1.62
N ARG A 41 -12.76 10.00 2.69
CA ARG A 41 -11.30 10.04 2.87
C ARG A 41 -10.69 8.64 2.95
N ASP A 42 -11.37 7.69 3.59
CA ASP A 42 -10.88 6.31 3.70
C ASP A 42 -10.88 5.60 2.33
N ILE A 43 -11.83 5.94 1.44
CA ILE A 43 -11.85 5.44 0.05
C ILE A 43 -10.65 5.98 -0.72
N HIS A 44 -10.41 7.29 -0.67
CA HIS A 44 -9.26 7.90 -1.36
C HIS A 44 -7.93 7.38 -0.82
N ALA A 45 -7.82 7.18 0.49
CA ALA A 45 -6.64 6.60 1.12
C ALA A 45 -6.41 5.14 0.67
N ALA A 46 -7.46 4.32 0.59
CA ALA A 46 -7.37 2.95 0.08
C ALA A 46 -6.83 2.91 -1.36
N TYR A 47 -7.34 3.79 -2.24
CA TYR A 47 -6.82 3.92 -3.60
C TYR A 47 -5.37 4.41 -3.63
N ALA A 48 -5.04 5.44 -2.85
CA ALA A 48 -3.69 5.99 -2.81
C ALA A 48 -2.66 4.95 -2.35
N PHE A 49 -2.91 4.26 -1.24
CA PHE A 49 -2.01 3.21 -0.73
C PHE A 49 -1.97 1.98 -1.64
N GLY A 50 -3.10 1.60 -2.24
CA GLY A 50 -3.16 0.49 -3.20
C GLY A 50 -2.31 0.77 -4.45
N VAL A 51 -2.46 1.96 -5.05
CA VAL A 51 -1.67 2.36 -6.22
C VAL A 51 -0.19 2.49 -5.87
N LEU A 52 0.12 3.10 -4.71
CA LEU A 52 1.51 3.27 -4.26
C LEU A 52 2.18 1.90 -4.01
N LEU A 53 1.46 0.93 -3.44
CA LEU A 53 1.93 -0.43 -3.25
C LEU A 53 2.22 -1.12 -4.59
N ALA A 54 1.29 -1.03 -5.54
CA ALA A 54 1.44 -1.63 -6.86
C ALA A 54 2.66 -1.06 -7.62
N LEU A 55 2.79 0.27 -7.64
CA LEU A 55 3.92 0.95 -8.28
C LEU A 55 5.25 0.65 -7.58
N SER A 56 5.29 0.69 -6.25
CA SER A 56 6.51 0.39 -5.49
C SER A 56 6.96 -1.06 -5.73
N THR A 57 6.02 -1.99 -5.80
CA THR A 57 6.30 -3.41 -6.09
C THR A 57 6.81 -3.60 -7.52
N LEU A 58 6.17 -2.96 -8.51
CA LEU A 58 6.62 -2.99 -9.91
C LEU A 58 8.03 -2.43 -10.07
N LEU A 59 8.31 -1.28 -9.47
CA LEU A 59 9.63 -0.65 -9.50
C LEU A 59 10.67 -1.51 -8.79
N PHE A 60 10.32 -2.13 -7.65
CA PHE A 60 11.19 -3.04 -6.94
C PHE A 60 11.59 -4.25 -7.80
N LEU A 61 10.60 -4.89 -8.44
CA LEU A 61 10.84 -6.00 -9.36
C LEU A 61 11.67 -5.57 -10.57
N PHE A 62 11.47 -4.35 -11.08
CA PHE A 62 12.27 -3.85 -12.20
C PHE A 62 13.72 -3.52 -11.80
N VAL A 63 13.93 -2.98 -10.60
CA VAL A 63 15.26 -2.58 -10.08
C VAL A 63 16.07 -3.78 -9.63
N GLU A 64 15.44 -4.78 -9.00
CA GLU A 64 16.13 -5.99 -8.51
C GLU A 64 16.07 -7.19 -9.45
N GLY A 65 15.17 -7.18 -10.44
CA GLY A 65 15.09 -8.22 -11.47
C GLY A 65 16.08 -8.04 -12.62
N ARG A 66 16.89 -6.96 -12.59
CA ARG A 66 18.07 -6.76 -13.44
C ARG A 66 19.33 -7.24 -12.73
#